data_AF-A0A8T4FJ78-F1
#
_entry.id   AF-A0A8T4FJ78-F1
#
_cell.length_a   1.000
_cell.length_b   1.000
_cell.length_c   1.000
_cell.angle_alpha   90.00
_cell.angle_beta   90.00
_cell.angle_gamma   90.00
#
_symmetry.space_group_name_H-M   'P 1'
#
loop_
_entity.id
_entity.type
_entity.pdbx_description
1 polymer ?
#
loop_
_entity_poly.entity_id
_entity_poly.type
_entity_poly.pdbx_seq_one_letter_code
_entity_poly.pdbx_strand_id
1 'polypeptide(L)'
;MQSRACDTDFAESAESANAPVQTEHSYKALEKQGYLFFSDKSSAALKPCMWNKRSLQGGDMCYKHQFYGITSHRCVQLTPTLKCNQRCLFCWRCMDYA
;
A
#
# COMPACT_ATOMS: atom_id res chain seq x y z
N MET A 1 -9.60 -22.12 7.46
CA MET A 1 -8.54 -21.21 6.96
C MET A 1 -9.18 -19.84 6.81
N GLN A 2 -8.97 -18.97 7.79
CA GLN A 2 -9.76 -17.77 8.02
C GLN A 2 -9.53 -16.72 6.93
N SER A 3 -10.64 -16.24 6.37
CA SER A 3 -10.75 -15.09 5.48
C SER A 3 -10.03 -13.89 6.08
N ARG A 4 -9.03 -13.35 5.38
CA ARG A 4 -8.38 -12.10 5.76
C ARG A 4 -9.16 -10.94 5.14
N ALA A 5 -10.22 -10.55 5.83
CA ALA A 5 -10.83 -9.22 5.88
C ALA A 5 -10.91 -8.45 4.54
N CYS A 6 -11.83 -8.87 3.66
CA CYS A 6 -12.59 -7.96 2.80
C CYS A 6 -14.07 -8.34 2.83
N ASP A 7 -14.57 -8.67 4.01
CA ASP A 7 -15.99 -8.93 4.23
C ASP A 7 -16.65 -7.57 4.52
N THR A 8 -17.06 -6.85 3.46
CA THR A 8 -18.07 -5.80 3.58
C THR A 8 -19.23 -6.18 2.67
N ASP A 9 -20.37 -6.37 3.33
CA ASP A 9 -21.62 -6.86 2.78
C ASP A 9 -22.13 -6.09 1.55
N PHE A 10 -22.64 -6.88 0.60
CA PHE A 10 -23.68 -6.63 -0.40
C PHE A 10 -24.32 -5.22 -0.41
N ALA A 11 -24.02 -4.41 -1.43
CA ALA A 11 -24.94 -3.38 -1.93
C ALA A 11 -24.61 -3.01 -3.40
N GLU A 12 -25.54 -3.34 -4.28
CA GLU A 12 -25.61 -3.09 -5.71
C GLU A 12 -26.14 -1.68 -5.99
N SER A 13 -25.49 -0.85 -6.84
CA SER A 13 -26.15 0.20 -7.66
C SER A 13 -25.19 1.01 -8.58
N ALA A 14 -25.39 0.82 -9.89
CA ALA A 14 -25.46 1.80 -11.00
C ALA A 14 -24.35 2.84 -11.30
N GLU A 15 -24.14 3.01 -12.61
CA GLU A 15 -23.19 3.86 -13.35
C GLU A 15 -23.25 5.38 -13.03
N SER A 16 -22.09 6.05 -13.06
CA SER A 16 -21.97 7.44 -13.50
C SER A 16 -20.53 7.81 -13.89
N ALA A 17 -20.37 8.32 -15.11
CA ALA A 17 -19.13 8.91 -15.60
C ALA A 17 -18.80 10.16 -14.77
N ASN A 18 -17.64 10.14 -14.10
CA ASN A 18 -17.10 11.13 -13.15
C ASN A 18 -17.29 10.80 -11.65
N ALA A 19 -17.00 9.55 -11.27
CA ALA A 19 -16.88 9.16 -9.86
C ALA A 19 -15.58 9.71 -9.22
N PRO A 20 -15.64 10.29 -8.01
CA PRO A 20 -14.44 10.68 -7.28
C PRO A 20 -13.55 9.45 -7.07
N VAL A 21 -12.26 9.63 -7.37
CA VAL A 21 -11.25 8.57 -7.35
C VAL A 21 -11.18 7.93 -5.96
N GLN A 22 -11.80 6.75 -5.88
CA GLN A 22 -11.73 5.73 -4.83
C GLN A 22 -12.65 5.93 -3.62
N THR A 23 -13.44 4.90 -3.37
CA THR A 23 -14.27 4.71 -2.18
C THR A 23 -13.45 4.86 -0.90
N GLU A 24 -13.95 5.67 0.03
CA GLU A 24 -13.38 6.01 1.34
C GLU A 24 -12.87 4.79 2.15
N HIS A 25 -13.40 3.59 1.86
CA HIS A 25 -13.06 2.32 2.48
C HIS A 25 -11.63 1.82 2.21
N SER A 26 -11.04 2.13 1.04
CA SER A 26 -9.73 1.58 0.65
C SER A 26 -8.56 2.28 1.35
N TYR A 27 -8.65 3.60 1.51
CA TYR A 27 -7.59 4.41 2.13
C TYR A 27 -7.41 4.05 3.61
N LYS A 28 -8.53 3.93 4.36
CA LYS A 28 -8.51 3.58 5.79
C LYS A 28 -7.85 2.21 6.05
N ALA A 29 -8.02 1.24 5.15
CA ALA A 29 -7.37 -0.05 5.26
C ALA A 29 -5.84 0.05 5.03
N LEU A 30 -5.40 0.84 4.04
CA LEU A 30 -4.00 1.05 3.74
C LEU A 30 -3.28 1.89 4.82
N GLU A 31 -3.95 2.89 5.38
CA GLU A 31 -3.43 3.67 6.52
C GLU A 31 -3.15 2.77 7.73
N LYS A 32 -4.07 1.86 8.07
CA LYS A 32 -3.86 0.84 9.12
C LYS A 32 -2.66 -0.06 8.84
N GLN A 33 -2.34 -0.31 7.56
CA GLN A 33 -1.16 -1.07 7.15
C GLN A 33 0.14 -0.23 7.15
N GLY A 34 0.06 1.05 7.52
CA GLY A 34 1.20 1.97 7.63
C GLY A 34 1.59 2.66 6.32
N TYR A 35 0.68 2.72 5.34
CA TYR A 35 0.85 3.61 4.19
C TYR A 35 0.56 5.06 4.59
N LEU A 36 1.30 5.97 3.97
CA LEU A 36 1.19 7.41 4.11
C LEU A 36 0.83 8.00 2.75
N PHE A 37 -0.12 8.94 2.76
CA PHE A 37 -0.62 9.62 1.58
C PHE A 37 -0.28 11.11 1.65
N PHE A 38 -0.04 11.73 0.49
CA PHE A 38 0.26 13.16 0.41
C PHE A 38 -1.01 14.04 0.45
N SER A 39 -2.13 13.50 0.00
CA SER A 39 -3.44 14.15 -0.09
C SER A 39 -4.52 13.06 -0.24
N ASP A 40 -5.75 13.36 0.16
CA ASP A 40 -6.91 12.46 0.03
C ASP A 40 -7.20 12.03 -1.41
N LYS A 41 -6.72 12.80 -2.39
CA LYS A 41 -6.85 12.51 -3.83
C LYS A 41 -5.58 11.91 -4.44
N SER A 42 -4.55 11.67 -3.62
CA SER A 42 -3.25 11.21 -4.10
C SER A 42 -3.30 9.74 -4.50
N SER A 43 -2.95 9.46 -5.75
CA SER A 43 -2.69 8.09 -6.19
C SER A 43 -1.33 7.56 -5.71
N ALA A 44 -0.44 8.45 -5.29
CA ALA A 44 0.86 8.11 -4.74
C ALA A 44 0.79 7.77 -3.25
N ALA A 45 1.57 6.78 -2.84
CA ALA A 45 1.67 6.34 -1.45
C ALA A 45 3.12 6.03 -1.07
N LEU A 46 3.47 6.35 0.17
CA LEU A 46 4.76 6.06 0.78
C LEU A 46 4.56 5.09 1.95
N LYS A 47 5.45 4.12 2.11
CA LYS A 47 5.44 3.26 3.29
C LYS A 47 6.87 3.00 3.74
N PRO A 48 7.29 3.44 4.95
CA PRO A 48 8.60 3.12 5.45
C PRO A 48 8.74 1.60 5.56
N CYS A 49 9.77 1.04 4.93
CA CYS A 49 9.99 -0.39 4.98
C CYS A 49 10.37 -0.81 6.42
N MET A 50 10.11 -2.07 6.77
CA MET A 50 10.46 -2.60 8.10
C MET A 50 11.95 -2.38 8.42
N TRP A 51 12.85 -2.62 7.46
CA TRP A 51 14.30 -2.47 7.65
C TRP A 51 14.75 -1.02 7.79
N ASN A 52 13.99 -0.06 7.23
CA ASN A 52 14.25 1.36 7.42
C ASN A 52 14.02 1.73 8.90
N LYS A 53 12.87 1.34 9.46
CA LYS A 53 12.55 1.56 10.89
C LYS A 53 13.55 0.87 11.82
N ARG A 54 13.88 -0.40 11.55
CA ARG A 54 14.85 -1.17 12.35
C ARG A 54 16.24 -0.54 12.32
N SER A 55 16.72 -0.12 11.14
CA SER A 55 18.02 0.52 10.99
C SER A 55 18.09 1.88 11.69
N LEU A 56 16.99 2.66 11.70
CA LEU A 56 16.92 3.92 12.46
C LEU A 56 17.02 3.72 13.97
N GLN A 57 16.57 2.56 14.47
CA GLN A 57 16.69 2.17 15.88
C GLN A 57 18.07 1.58 16.23
N GLY A 58 19.04 1.62 15.31
CA GLY A 58 20.37 1.05 15.52
C GLY A 58 20.47 -0.46 15.28
N GLY A 59 19.43 -1.09 14.71
CA GLY A 59 19.45 -2.50 14.33
C GLY A 59 20.02 -2.75 12.93
N ASP A 60 19.84 -3.99 12.47
CA ASP A 60 20.39 -4.46 11.20
C ASP A 60 19.81 -3.79 9.95
N MET A 61 20.57 -3.85 8.86
CA MET A 61 20.21 -3.40 7.52
C MET A 61 19.61 -4.54 6.68
N CYS A 62 18.84 -4.22 5.64
CA CYS A 62 18.27 -5.24 4.75
C CYS A 62 19.32 -5.91 3.86
N TYR A 63 18.92 -7.00 3.18
CA TYR A 63 19.78 -7.72 2.24
C TYR A 63 20.42 -6.83 1.16
N LYS A 64 19.74 -5.75 0.75
CA LYS A 64 20.28 -4.81 -0.26
C LYS A 64 21.52 -4.07 0.23
N HIS A 65 21.67 -3.91 1.55
CA HIS A 65 22.90 -3.37 2.12
C HIS A 65 24.07 -4.34 1.92
N GLN A 66 23.85 -5.63 2.18
CA GLN A 66 24.89 -6.66 2.01
C GLN A 66 25.30 -6.83 0.54
N PHE A 67 24.33 -6.79 -0.38
CA PHE A 67 24.62 -7.04 -1.80
C PHE A 67 25.07 -5.80 -2.57
N TYR A 68 24.54 -4.62 -2.21
CA TYR A 68 24.71 -3.41 -3.01
C TYR A 68 25.25 -2.21 -2.21
N GLY A 69 25.57 -2.37 -0.93
CA GLY A 69 26.03 -1.27 -0.07
C GLY A 69 24.97 -0.21 0.24
N ILE A 70 23.71 -0.43 -0.13
CA ILE A 70 22.63 0.55 0.08
C ILE A 70 22.33 0.68 1.58
N THR A 71 22.27 1.92 2.07
CA THR A 71 21.94 2.20 3.47
C THR A 71 20.44 2.19 3.70
N SER A 72 19.95 1.24 4.52
CA SER A 72 18.50 0.97 4.65
C SER A 72 17.73 2.13 5.30
N HIS A 73 18.33 2.82 6.28
CA HIS A 73 17.73 4.03 6.89
C HIS A 73 17.61 5.21 5.91
N ARG A 74 18.31 5.20 4.76
CA ARG A 74 18.23 6.24 3.72
C ARG A 74 17.33 5.85 2.55
N CYS A 75 16.72 4.66 2.58
CA CYS A 75 15.84 4.19 1.52
C CYS A 75 14.43 4.77 1.63
N VAL A 76 13.88 5.25 0.51
CA VAL A 76 12.48 5.66 0.38
C VAL A 76 11.71 4.61 -0.40
N GLN A 77 10.74 3.96 0.24
CA GLN A 77 9.81 3.04 -0.43
C GLN A 77 8.51 3.78 -0.74
N LEU A 78 8.32 4.12 -2.01
CA LEU A 78 7.20 4.90 -2.53
C LEU A 78 6.72 4.32 -3.86
N THR A 79 5.43 4.50 -4.13
CA THR A 79 4.84 4.31 -5.46
C THR A 79 4.11 5.58 -5.88
N PRO A 80 4.24 6.04 -7.14
CA PRO A 80 3.47 7.17 -7.65
C PRO A 80 2.01 6.79 -7.94
N THR A 81 1.69 5.50 -8.00
CA THR A 81 0.32 5.01 -8.22
C THR A 81 0.05 3.71 -7.47
N LEU A 82 -1.09 3.60 -6.80
CA LEU A 82 -1.61 2.35 -6.25
C LEU A 82 -2.46 1.56 -7.26
N LYS A 83 -2.80 2.17 -8.40
CA LYS A 83 -3.54 1.50 -9.47
C LYS A 83 -2.60 0.60 -10.27
N CYS A 84 -3.06 -0.61 -10.58
CA CYS A 84 -2.30 -1.58 -11.35
C CYS A 84 -3.24 -2.40 -12.23
N ASN A 85 -2.85 -2.63 -13.49
CA ASN A 85 -3.65 -3.37 -14.47
C ASN A 85 -3.54 -4.90 -14.32
N GLN A 86 -2.73 -5.39 -13.37
CA GLN A 86 -2.45 -6.81 -13.17
C GLN A 86 -3.11 -7.34 -11.91
N ARG A 87 -3.69 -8.55 -12.01
CA ARG A 87 -4.39 -9.27 -10.93
C ARG A 87 -3.61 -10.50 -10.45
N CYS A 88 -2.40 -10.27 -9.95
CA CYS A 88 -1.51 -11.36 -9.53
C CYS A 88 -2.00 -12.01 -8.22
N LEU A 89 -1.99 -13.35 -8.15
CA LEU A 89 -2.40 -14.12 -6.97
C LEU A 89 -1.64 -13.77 -5.69
N PHE A 90 -0.39 -13.33 -5.82
CA PHE A 90 0.48 -12.99 -4.69
C PHE A 90 0.42 -11.50 -4.29
N CYS A 91 -0.36 -10.66 -5.00
CA CYS A 91 -0.48 -9.25 -4.64
C CYS A 91 -1.40 -9.11 -3.43
N TRP A 92 -0.89 -8.53 -2.35
CA TRP A 92 -1.65 -8.36 -1.10
C TRP A 92 -2.63 -7.18 -1.16
N ARG A 93 -2.81 -6.60 -2.34
CA ARG A 93 -3.71 -5.48 -2.61
C ARG A 93 -5.12 -6.06 -2.67
N CYS A 94 -6.09 -5.42 -2.01
CA CYS A 94 -7.48 -5.77 -2.24
C CYS A 94 -7.85 -5.36 -3.67
N MET A 95 -8.32 -6.31 -4.46
CA MET A 95 -8.54 -6.18 -5.90
C MET A 95 -9.95 -5.71 -6.25
N ASP A 96 -10.84 -5.67 -5.26
CA ASP A 96 -12.29 -5.47 -5.44
C ASP A 96 -12.68 -3.99 -5.52
N TYR A 97 -11.72 -3.10 -5.78
CA TYR A 97 -11.93 -1.66 -6.01
C TYR A 97 -11.97 -1.29 -7.50
N ALA A 98 -12.13 -2.28 -8.39
CA ALA A 98 -12.14 -2.14 -9.84
C ALA A 98 -13.55 -2.19 -10.41
#